data_AF-A0A7G2HJ34-F1
#
_entry.id   AF-A0A7G2HJ34-F1
#
_cell.length_a   1.000
_cell.length_b   1.000
_cell.length_c   1.000
_cell.angle_alpha   90.00
_cell.angle_beta   90.00
_cell.angle_gamma   90.00
#
_symmetry.space_group_name_H-M   'P 1'
#
loop_
_entity.id
_entity.type
_entity.pdbx_description
1 polymer ?
#
loop_
_entity_poly.entity_id
_entity_poly.type
_entity_poly.pdbx_seq_one_letter_code
_entity_poly.pdbx_strand_id
1 'polypeptide(L)'
;MKNVPFIETLAIVDKVGNEEKIDYKDNTKRESYFYSNTLRNVNKGCEILEKMNINWNRPDDMLAEMLKTDQHMKKIKMDLLKQEQKIKAVELKKQKYVEKKFTKKIQVEKKKLRKQETKKNLREIENWKKSDHKNSASIEESFDKYFSENSKKSDLNKNKKVSKHISKTNNFEITKNTNKPSKQGGGKGRKGGKRK
;
A
#
# COMPACT_ATOMS: atom_id res chain seq x y z
N MET A 1 -30.30 -26.49 41.09
CA MET A 1 -28.85 -26.23 40.99
C MET A 1 -28.58 -24.85 41.56
N LYS A 2 -27.60 -24.69 42.46
CA LYS A 2 -27.23 -23.37 43.00
C LYS A 2 -26.74 -22.48 41.84
N ASN A 3 -27.15 -21.21 41.84
CA ASN A 3 -26.74 -20.24 40.83
C ASN A 3 -25.30 -19.80 41.14
N VAL A 4 -24.32 -20.45 40.50
CA VAL A 4 -22.89 -20.10 40.64
C VAL A 4 -22.53 -18.94 39.71
N PRO A 5 -21.62 -18.04 40.10
CA PRO A 5 -21.20 -16.95 39.23
C PRO A 5 -20.49 -17.49 37.99
N PHE A 6 -20.61 -16.77 36.88
CA PHE A 6 -20.03 -17.18 35.59
C PHE A 6 -18.53 -17.50 35.66
N ILE A 7 -17.78 -16.81 36.52
CA ILE A 7 -16.33 -17.01 36.70
C ILE A 7 -15.93 -18.44 37.11
N GLU A 8 -16.82 -19.19 37.78
CA GLU A 8 -16.53 -20.57 38.19
C GLU A 8 -16.72 -21.58 37.05
N THR A 9 -17.52 -21.23 36.05
CA THR A 9 -17.83 -22.12 34.93
C THR A 9 -17.08 -21.74 33.66
N LEU A 10 -16.94 -20.44 33.38
CA LEU A 10 -16.35 -19.86 32.16
C LEU A 10 -16.84 -20.52 30.86
N ALA A 11 -18.05 -21.07 30.90
CA ALA A 11 -18.61 -21.87 29.84
C ALA A 11 -19.82 -21.15 29.24
N ILE A 12 -19.77 -20.88 27.94
CA ILE A 12 -20.89 -20.32 27.19
C ILE A 12 -21.35 -21.38 26.21
N VAL A 13 -22.59 -21.81 26.39
CA VAL A 13 -23.28 -22.71 25.47
C VAL A 13 -24.27 -21.86 24.68
N ASP A 14 -24.03 -21.71 23.38
CA ASP A 14 -24.99 -21.02 22.52
C ASP A 14 -26.22 -21.92 22.32
N LYS A 15 -27.42 -21.40 22.65
CA LYS A 15 -28.65 -22.20 22.71
C LYS A 15 -29.31 -22.45 21.36
N VAL A 16 -28.75 -21.96 20.27
CA VAL A 16 -29.35 -22.13 18.94
C VAL A 16 -28.26 -22.55 17.97
N GLY A 17 -28.32 -23.84 17.63
CA GLY A 17 -27.80 -24.31 16.35
C GLY A 17 -28.51 -23.51 15.27
N ASN A 18 -27.82 -22.53 14.70
CA ASN A 18 -28.09 -22.22 13.31
C ASN A 18 -27.70 -23.50 12.57
N GLU A 19 -28.69 -24.34 12.30
CA GLU A 19 -28.64 -25.48 11.40
C GLU A 19 -28.45 -24.97 9.96
N GLU A 20 -27.44 -24.12 9.74
CA GLU A 20 -26.82 -24.12 8.44
C GLU A 20 -26.30 -25.54 8.27
N LYS A 21 -26.97 -26.32 7.43
CA LYS A 21 -26.46 -27.61 6.96
C LYS A 21 -25.17 -27.34 6.20
N ILE A 22 -24.09 -27.19 6.94
CA ILE A 22 -22.76 -27.05 6.40
C ILE A 22 -22.38 -28.44 5.92
N ASP A 23 -22.09 -28.53 4.63
CA ASP A 23 -21.53 -29.75 4.06
C ASP A 23 -20.19 -30.05 4.75
N TYR A 24 -20.07 -31.24 5.34
CA TYR A 24 -18.85 -31.68 6.01
C TYR A 24 -17.65 -31.75 5.07
N LYS A 25 -17.89 -31.86 3.76
CA LYS A 25 -16.84 -31.88 2.73
C LYS A 25 -16.24 -30.50 2.46
N ASP A 26 -16.99 -29.42 2.69
CA ASP A 26 -16.53 -28.06 2.45
C ASP A 26 -15.79 -27.51 3.68
N ASN A 27 -14.48 -27.76 3.73
CA ASN A 27 -13.66 -27.34 4.86
C ASN A 27 -13.67 -25.82 5.07
N THR A 28 -13.70 -25.02 4.00
CA THR A 28 -13.58 -23.55 4.11
C THR A 28 -14.81 -22.95 4.79
N LYS A 29 -16.01 -23.40 4.40
CA LYS A 29 -17.26 -22.95 5.02
C LYS A 29 -17.36 -23.41 6.47
N ARG A 30 -16.97 -24.65 6.73
CA ARG A 30 -16.94 -25.22 8.09
C ARG A 30 -16.02 -24.44 9.03
N GLU A 31 -14.80 -24.13 8.60
CA GLU A 31 -13.86 -23.33 9.41
C GLU A 31 -14.39 -21.90 9.64
N SER A 32 -15.00 -21.29 8.62
CA SER A 32 -15.59 -19.95 8.73
C SER A 32 -16.75 -19.92 9.73
N TYR A 33 -17.55 -20.97 9.79
CA TYR A 33 -18.62 -21.13 10.75
C TYR A 33 -18.08 -21.29 12.18
N PHE A 34 -17.10 -22.17 12.38
CA PHE A 34 -16.46 -22.34 13.70
C PHE A 34 -15.84 -21.04 14.19
N TYR A 35 -15.17 -20.29 13.31
CA TYR A 35 -14.61 -18.99 13.62
C TYR A 35 -15.70 -17.98 14.04
N SER A 36 -16.78 -17.87 13.28
CA SER A 36 -17.85 -16.91 13.55
C SER A 36 -18.60 -17.24 14.85
N ASN A 37 -18.86 -18.54 15.09
CA ASN A 37 -19.50 -19.01 16.29
C ASN A 37 -18.64 -18.80 17.54
N THR A 38 -17.35 -19.13 17.45
CA THR A 38 -16.40 -18.92 18.56
C THR A 38 -16.24 -17.43 18.87
N LEU A 39 -16.08 -16.58 17.86
CA LEU A 39 -15.98 -15.13 18.03
C LEU A 39 -17.20 -14.54 18.77
N ARG A 40 -18.41 -14.92 18.36
CA ARG A 40 -19.65 -14.49 19.02
C ARG A 40 -19.71 -14.90 20.48
N ASN A 41 -19.31 -16.14 20.81
CA ASN A 41 -19.33 -16.63 22.18
C ASN A 41 -18.24 -16.00 23.04
N VAL A 42 -17.05 -15.77 22.48
CA VAL A 42 -15.98 -15.03 23.15
C VAL A 42 -16.44 -13.62 23.50
N ASN A 43 -17.05 -12.90 22.56
CA ASN A 43 -17.56 -11.55 22.81
C ASN A 43 -18.61 -11.53 23.94
N LYS A 44 -19.56 -12.47 23.93
CA LYS A 44 -20.52 -12.64 25.03
C LYS A 44 -19.82 -12.86 26.37
N GLY A 45 -18.74 -13.66 26.39
CA GLY A 45 -17.95 -13.91 27.60
C GLY A 45 -17.22 -12.68 28.09
N CYS A 46 -16.59 -11.93 27.19
CA CYS A 46 -15.95 -10.65 27.50
C CYS A 46 -16.95 -9.65 28.10
N GLU A 47 -18.16 -9.53 27.53
CA GLU A 47 -19.21 -8.65 28.07
C GLU A 47 -19.64 -9.05 29.49
N ILE A 48 -19.73 -10.35 29.79
CA ILE A 48 -20.07 -10.85 31.13
C ILE A 48 -18.93 -10.53 32.12
N LEU A 49 -17.67 -10.74 31.72
CA LEU A 49 -16.50 -10.45 32.55
C LEU A 49 -16.35 -8.94 32.82
N GLU A 50 -16.64 -8.11 31.83
CA GLU A 50 -16.63 -6.65 31.97
C GLU A 50 -17.72 -6.16 32.93
N LYS A 51 -18.94 -6.73 32.87
CA LYS A 51 -20.01 -6.45 33.85
C LYS A 51 -19.65 -6.85 35.28
N MET A 52 -18.80 -7.88 35.43
CA MET A 52 -18.26 -8.31 36.73
C MET A 52 -17.03 -7.51 37.16
N ASN A 53 -16.58 -6.53 36.35
CA ASN A 53 -15.39 -5.72 36.57
C ASN A 53 -14.10 -6.57 36.70
N ILE A 54 -14.00 -7.64 35.89
CA ILE A 54 -12.84 -8.54 35.85
C ILE A 54 -12.02 -8.25 34.58
N ASN A 55 -10.72 -7.96 34.76
CA ASN A 55 -9.78 -7.79 33.66
C ASN A 55 -9.57 -9.12 32.92
N TRP A 56 -9.97 -9.18 31.65
CA TRP A 56 -9.86 -10.38 30.82
C TRP A 56 -8.72 -10.31 29.79
N ASN A 57 -8.23 -9.11 29.46
CA ASN A 57 -7.16 -8.95 28.48
C ASN A 57 -5.79 -9.23 29.12
N ARG A 58 -4.91 -9.90 28.36
CA ARG A 58 -3.52 -10.13 28.79
C ARG A 58 -2.75 -8.81 28.75
N PRO A 59 -2.13 -8.35 29.85
CA PRO A 59 -1.26 -7.18 29.83
C PRO A 59 -0.02 -7.42 28.96
N ASP A 60 0.41 -6.39 28.22
CA ASP A 60 1.57 -6.47 27.32
C ASP A 60 2.89 -6.74 28.06
N ASP A 61 3.00 -6.29 29.31
CA ASP A 61 4.20 -6.41 30.15
C ASP A 61 4.25 -7.71 30.99
N MET A 62 3.27 -8.61 30.82
CA MET A 62 3.22 -9.86 31.57
C MET A 62 4.05 -10.96 30.88
N LEU A 63 5.29 -11.14 31.34
CA LEU A 63 6.23 -12.18 30.89
C LEU A 63 5.96 -13.53 31.57
N ALA A 64 4.87 -14.20 31.19
CA ALA A 64 4.55 -15.56 31.59
C ALA A 64 4.91 -16.57 30.48
N GLU A 65 5.09 -17.84 30.85
CA GLU A 65 5.29 -18.92 29.88
C GLU A 65 4.06 -19.08 28.96
N MET A 66 4.29 -19.14 27.65
CA MET A 66 3.24 -19.29 26.63
C MET A 66 3.25 -20.70 26.07
N LEU A 67 2.08 -21.18 25.60
CA LEU A 67 1.93 -22.53 25.01
C LEU A 67 2.94 -22.84 23.89
N LYS A 68 3.36 -21.83 23.14
CA LYS A 68 4.36 -21.94 22.07
C LYS A 68 5.57 -21.09 22.40
N THR A 69 6.77 -21.65 22.19
CA THR A 69 8.02 -20.94 22.40
C THR A 69 8.23 -19.83 21.38
N ASP A 70 8.93 -18.76 21.78
CA ASP A 70 9.27 -17.64 20.90
C ASP A 70 10.09 -18.08 19.69
N GLN A 71 10.96 -19.07 19.86
CA GLN A 71 11.73 -19.66 18.76
C GLN A 71 10.81 -20.28 17.70
N HIS A 72 9.74 -20.95 18.11
CA HIS A 72 8.75 -21.50 17.18
C HIS A 72 7.95 -20.40 16.49
N MET A 73 7.48 -19.39 17.22
CA MET A 73 6.73 -18.26 16.64
C MET A 73 7.58 -17.42 15.68
N LYS A 74 8.89 -17.28 15.95
CA LYS A 74 9.84 -16.65 15.04
C LYS A 74 9.93 -17.39 13.71
N LYS A 75 9.94 -18.73 13.72
CA LYS A 75 9.94 -19.54 12.49
C LYS A 75 8.67 -19.32 11.67
N ILE A 76 7.50 -19.38 12.31
CA ILE A 76 6.20 -19.11 11.65
C ILE A 76 6.21 -17.71 11.01
N LYS A 77 6.64 -16.68 11.75
CA LYS A 77 6.73 -15.32 11.24
C LYS A 77 7.66 -15.22 10.03
N MET A 78 8.81 -15.89 10.06
CA MET A 78 9.73 -15.92 8.93
C MET A 78 9.10 -16.56 7.70
N ASP A 79 8.32 -17.63 7.86
CA ASP A 79 7.69 -18.30 6.73
C ASP A 79 6.55 -17.48 6.11
N LEU A 80 5.76 -16.78 6.94
CA LEU A 80 4.77 -15.81 6.46
C LEU A 80 5.42 -14.68 5.66
N LEU A 81 6.52 -14.11 6.16
CA LEU A 81 7.25 -13.06 5.45
C LEU A 81 7.83 -13.57 4.12
N LYS A 82 8.34 -14.81 4.08
CA LYS A 82 8.82 -15.42 2.82
C LYS A 82 7.67 -15.60 1.82
N GLN A 83 6.49 -16.02 2.26
CA GLN A 83 5.32 -16.16 1.40
C GLN A 83 4.88 -14.81 0.83
N GLU A 84 4.81 -13.77 1.67
CA GLU A 84 4.48 -12.42 1.26
C GLU A 84 5.49 -11.87 0.24
N GLN A 85 6.79 -12.08 0.47
CA GLN A 85 7.84 -11.69 -0.46
C GLN A 85 7.73 -12.42 -1.82
N LYS A 86 7.37 -13.70 -1.82
CA LYS A 86 7.14 -14.47 -3.06
C LYS A 86 5.96 -13.89 -3.86
N ILE A 87 4.85 -13.59 -3.20
CA ILE A 87 3.67 -12.99 -3.84
C ILE A 87 4.04 -11.64 -4.45
N LYS A 88 4.68 -10.75 -3.67
CA LYS A 88 5.15 -9.45 -4.15
C LYS A 88 6.12 -9.56 -5.32
N ALA A 89 7.04 -10.52 -5.30
CA ALA A 89 7.99 -10.74 -6.39
C ALA A 89 7.28 -11.14 -7.70
N VAL A 90 6.25 -12.00 -7.61
CA VAL A 90 5.44 -12.39 -8.77
C VAL A 90 4.65 -11.21 -9.32
N GLU A 91 4.02 -10.41 -8.46
CA GLU A 91 3.30 -9.20 -8.85
C GLU A 91 4.22 -8.18 -9.52
N LEU A 92 5.38 -7.90 -8.93
CA LEU A 92 6.40 -7.02 -9.52
C LEU A 92 6.90 -7.54 -10.86
N LYS A 93 7.05 -8.87 -11.03
CA LYS A 93 7.43 -9.47 -12.32
C LYS A 93 6.34 -9.24 -13.38
N LYS A 94 5.06 -9.40 -13.03
CA LYS A 94 3.93 -9.11 -13.91
C LYS A 94 3.90 -7.62 -14.31
N GLN A 95 4.06 -6.72 -13.34
CA GLN A 95 4.12 -5.27 -13.60
C GLN A 95 5.28 -4.92 -14.55
N LYS A 96 6.49 -5.40 -14.26
CA LYS A 96 7.67 -5.19 -15.13
C LYS A 96 7.46 -5.73 -16.55
N TYR A 97 6.75 -6.85 -16.71
CA TYR A 97 6.44 -7.40 -18.02
C TYR A 97 5.50 -6.48 -18.82
N VAL A 98 4.44 -6.01 -18.17
CA VAL A 98 3.49 -5.04 -18.76
C VAL A 98 4.21 -3.75 -19.13
N GLU A 99 5.00 -3.18 -18.22
CA GLU A 99 5.80 -1.99 -18.47
C GLU A 99 6.69 -2.16 -19.70
N LYS A 100 7.46 -3.25 -19.78
CA LYS A 100 8.32 -3.56 -20.94
C LYS A 100 7.54 -3.64 -22.23
N LYS A 101 6.36 -4.27 -22.23
CA LYS A 101 5.48 -4.39 -23.41
C LYS A 101 5.02 -3.02 -23.92
N PHE A 102 4.70 -2.09 -23.03
CA PHE A 102 4.15 -0.77 -23.39
C PHE A 102 5.20 0.36 -23.46
N THR A 103 6.43 0.15 -22.98
CA THR A 103 7.48 1.18 -22.90
C THR A 103 7.70 1.90 -24.23
N LYS A 104 7.84 1.16 -25.34
CA LYS A 104 8.08 1.76 -26.66
C LYS A 104 6.88 2.60 -27.13
N LYS A 105 5.65 2.11 -26.92
CA LYS A 105 4.42 2.83 -27.28
C LYS A 105 4.30 4.13 -26.49
N ILE A 106 4.50 4.07 -25.17
CA ILE A 106 4.49 5.24 -24.28
C ILE A 106 5.56 6.25 -24.72
N GLN A 107 6.76 5.81 -25.08
CA GLN A 107 7.83 6.72 -25.52
C GLN A 107 7.47 7.45 -26.83
N VAL A 108 6.90 6.75 -27.81
CA VAL A 108 6.45 7.33 -29.08
C VAL A 108 5.30 8.30 -28.85
N GLU A 109 4.30 7.90 -28.08
CA GLU A 109 3.14 8.72 -27.75
C GLU A 109 3.54 9.99 -27.00
N LYS A 110 4.43 9.88 -26.01
CA LYS A 110 4.98 11.03 -25.28
C LYS A 110 5.72 12.00 -26.21
N LYS A 111 6.50 11.51 -27.19
CA LYS A 111 7.14 12.35 -28.20
C LYS A 111 6.11 13.03 -29.11
N LYS A 112 5.05 12.31 -29.51
CA LYS A 112 3.97 12.85 -30.34
C LYS A 112 3.20 13.95 -29.61
N LEU A 113 2.83 13.72 -28.35
CA LEU A 113 2.18 14.71 -27.48
C LEU A 113 3.03 15.96 -27.32
N ARG A 114 4.32 15.82 -27.00
CA ARG A 114 5.25 16.97 -26.91
C ARG A 114 5.31 17.77 -28.20
N LYS A 115 5.40 17.11 -29.36
CA LYS A 115 5.39 17.81 -30.66
C LYS A 115 4.07 18.52 -30.94
N GLN A 116 2.94 17.94 -30.51
CA GLN A 116 1.63 18.56 -30.65
C GLN A 116 1.49 19.78 -29.73
N GLU A 117 1.94 19.68 -28.48
CA GLU A 117 1.99 20.80 -27.52
C GLU A 117 2.86 21.93 -28.06
N THR A 118 4.09 21.67 -28.52
CA THR A 118 4.95 22.73 -29.11
C THR A 118 4.31 23.39 -30.32
N LYS A 119 3.63 22.61 -31.19
CA LYS A 119 2.91 23.16 -32.35
C LYS A 119 1.71 24.01 -31.94
N LYS A 120 0.96 23.61 -30.92
CA LYS A 120 -0.16 24.40 -30.37
C LYS A 120 0.35 25.72 -29.79
N ASN A 121 1.37 25.66 -28.95
CA ASN A 121 1.98 26.86 -28.36
C ASN A 121 2.54 27.81 -29.42
N LEU A 122 3.23 27.29 -30.46
CA LEU A 122 3.71 28.13 -31.57
C LEU A 122 2.56 28.79 -32.34
N ARG A 123 1.46 28.07 -32.60
CA ARG A 123 0.27 28.64 -33.25
C ARG A 123 -0.40 29.70 -32.37
N GLU A 124 -0.46 29.50 -31.06
CA GLU A 124 -0.97 30.49 -30.11
C GLU A 124 -0.10 31.76 -30.13
N ILE A 125 1.23 31.61 -30.17
CA ILE A 125 2.16 32.75 -30.31
C ILE A 125 2.00 33.43 -31.67
N GLU A 126 1.89 32.70 -32.77
CA GLU A 126 1.67 33.28 -34.11
C GLU A 126 0.34 34.01 -34.20
N ASN A 127 -0.73 33.43 -33.64
CA ASN A 127 -2.04 34.08 -33.57
C ASN A 127 -1.97 35.35 -32.72
N TRP A 128 -1.25 35.33 -31.59
CA TRP A 128 -1.00 36.51 -30.76
C TRP A 128 -0.14 37.57 -31.47
N LYS A 129 0.82 37.16 -32.31
CA LYS A 129 1.62 38.08 -33.14
C LYS A 129 0.82 38.69 -34.30
N LYS A 130 -0.12 37.93 -34.88
CA LYS A 130 -0.98 38.35 -36.00
C LYS A 130 -2.17 39.19 -35.55
N SER A 131 -2.65 39.02 -34.32
CA SER A 131 -3.53 40.01 -33.71
C SER A 131 -2.73 41.29 -33.52
N ASP A 132 -3.01 42.30 -34.34
CA ASP A 132 -2.38 43.62 -34.35
C ASP A 132 -2.34 44.22 -32.93
N HIS A 133 -1.20 44.12 -32.24
CA HIS A 133 -0.88 44.96 -31.08
C HIS A 133 -0.40 46.32 -31.60
N LYS A 134 -1.33 47.10 -32.14
CA LYS A 134 -1.11 48.48 -32.60
C LYS A 134 -0.99 49.51 -31.46
N ASN A 135 -0.76 49.09 -30.21
CA ASN A 135 -0.46 49.99 -29.09
C ASN A 135 0.58 49.36 -28.14
N SER A 136 1.83 49.77 -28.31
CA SER A 136 3.01 49.33 -27.57
C SER A 136 3.13 49.93 -26.16
N ALA A 137 2.07 49.85 -25.35
CA ALA A 137 2.08 50.26 -23.94
C ALA A 137 1.54 49.18 -22.97
N SER A 138 1.15 48.00 -23.47
CA SER A 138 0.47 46.96 -22.68
C SER A 138 1.05 45.56 -22.92
N ILE A 139 2.37 45.46 -23.00
CA ILE A 139 3.04 44.15 -23.12
C ILE A 139 2.97 43.38 -21.80
N GLU A 140 3.11 44.06 -20.66
CA GLU A 140 3.07 43.45 -19.32
C GLU A 140 1.63 43.10 -18.91
N GLU A 141 0.67 44.00 -19.13
CA GLU A 141 -0.76 43.79 -18.87
C GLU A 141 -1.38 42.70 -19.76
N SER A 142 -0.99 42.61 -21.03
CA SER A 142 -1.47 41.55 -21.92
C SER A 142 -0.90 40.18 -21.57
N PHE A 143 0.34 40.13 -21.06
CA PHE A 143 0.94 38.89 -20.56
C PHE A 143 0.24 38.41 -19.30
N ASP A 144 -0.07 39.33 -18.39
CA ASP A 144 -0.74 39.05 -17.11
C ASP A 144 -2.21 38.65 -17.32
N LYS A 145 -2.89 39.23 -18.31
CA LYS A 145 -4.23 38.82 -18.73
C LYS A 145 -4.24 37.41 -19.33
N TYR A 146 -3.28 37.07 -20.19
CA TYR A 146 -3.19 35.73 -20.78
C TYR A 146 -2.88 34.65 -19.72
N PHE A 147 -2.03 34.95 -18.73
CA PHE A 147 -1.73 34.05 -17.62
C PHE A 147 -2.90 33.89 -16.64
N SER A 148 -3.63 34.98 -16.34
CA SER A 148 -4.82 34.96 -15.49
C SER A 148 -6.04 34.27 -16.13
N GLU A 149 -6.12 34.23 -17.46
CA GLU A 149 -7.20 33.54 -18.18
C GLU A 149 -6.92 32.03 -18.35
N ASN A 150 -5.66 31.64 -18.53
CA ASN A 150 -5.25 30.24 -18.54
C ASN A 150 -5.15 29.61 -17.14
N SER A 151 -4.84 30.38 -16.09
CA SER A 151 -4.90 29.90 -14.70
C SER A 151 -6.35 29.53 -14.30
N LYS A 152 -7.33 30.36 -14.65
CA LYS A 152 -8.77 30.09 -14.46
C LYS A 152 -9.25 28.80 -15.15
N LYS A 153 -8.69 28.44 -16.31
CA LYS A 153 -9.00 27.17 -17.00
C LYS A 153 -8.35 25.95 -16.33
N SER A 154 -7.22 26.12 -15.66
CA SER A 154 -6.52 25.03 -14.94
C SER A 154 -7.17 24.67 -13.60
N ASP A 155 -7.91 25.60 -12.99
CA ASP A 155 -8.59 25.37 -11.70
C ASP A 155 -9.95 24.66 -11.85
N LEU A 156 -10.56 24.67 -13.03
CA LEU A 156 -11.78 23.91 -13.32
C LEU A 156 -11.56 22.38 -13.33
N ASN A 157 -10.31 21.91 -13.42
CA ASN A 157 -9.96 20.48 -13.44
C ASN A 157 -9.26 19.97 -12.16
N LYS A 158 -9.33 20.73 -11.05
CA LYS A 158 -8.88 20.24 -9.72
C LYS A 158 -9.99 19.56 -8.91
N ASN A 159 -11.25 19.69 -9.30
CA ASN A 159 -12.38 19.04 -8.61
C ASN A 159 -12.65 17.62 -9.08
N LYS A 160 -11.66 16.75 -8.92
CA LYS A 160 -11.84 15.28 -8.82
C LYS A 160 -10.63 14.62 -8.14
N LYS A 161 -10.19 15.19 -7.02
CA LYS A 161 -9.44 14.43 -6.01
C LYS A 161 -10.36 14.18 -4.83
N VAL A 162 -10.99 13.01 -4.89
CA VAL A 162 -11.62 12.37 -3.75
C VAL A 162 -10.61 12.36 -2.59
N SER A 163 -11.03 12.97 -1.49
CA SER A 163 -10.45 12.83 -0.16
C SER A 163 -10.14 11.35 0.12
N LYS A 164 -8.84 11.03 0.17
CA LYS A 164 -8.34 9.89 0.95
C LYS A 164 -7.46 10.47 2.04
N HIS A 165 -8.10 10.87 3.14
CA HIS A 165 -7.43 10.89 4.44
C HIS A 165 -7.06 9.45 4.79
N ILE A 166 -5.85 9.04 4.39
CA ILE A 166 -5.14 7.95 5.03
C ILE A 166 -4.16 8.60 6.00
N SER A 167 -4.46 8.39 7.27
CA SER A 167 -3.60 8.65 8.42
C SER A 167 -2.19 8.14 8.14
N LYS A 168 -1.22 9.04 8.17
CA LYS A 168 0.20 8.67 8.31
C LYS A 168 0.46 8.43 9.79
N THR A 169 0.30 7.19 10.24
CA THR A 169 0.96 6.72 11.45
C THR A 169 2.31 6.11 11.06
N ASN A 170 3.34 6.63 11.71
CA ASN A 170 4.61 5.99 12.07
C ASN A 170 5.46 5.37 10.94
N ASN A 171 6.39 6.17 10.40
CA ASN A 171 7.63 5.61 9.85
C ASN A 171 8.75 5.76 10.88
N PHE A 172 9.08 4.60 11.44
CA PHE A 172 10.29 4.26 12.15
C PHE A 172 11.52 4.65 11.31
N GLU A 173 12.40 5.48 11.86
CA GLU A 173 13.67 5.85 11.24
C GLU A 173 14.58 4.62 11.17
N ILE A 174 14.81 4.12 9.95
CA ILE A 174 15.92 3.20 9.68
C ILE A 174 17.13 4.08 9.39
N THR A 175 18.04 4.14 10.36
CA THR A 175 19.33 4.78 10.24
C THR A 175 20.10 4.21 9.04
N LYS A 176 20.55 5.11 8.15
CA LYS A 176 21.42 4.77 7.03
C LYS A 176 22.82 4.48 7.57
N ASN A 177 23.18 3.21 7.66
CA ASN A 177 24.57 2.84 7.89
C ASN A 177 25.36 3.00 6.59
N THR A 178 26.06 4.14 6.46
CA THR A 178 26.98 4.44 5.37
C THR A 178 28.31 3.75 5.62
N ASN A 179 28.49 2.55 5.07
CA ASN A 179 29.81 1.96 4.85
C ASN A 179 29.75 1.00 3.66
N LYS A 180 29.99 1.54 2.46
CA LYS A 180 30.38 0.75 1.28
C LYS A 180 31.78 1.21 0.86
N PRO A 181 32.78 0.32 0.78
CA PRO A 181 34.09 0.68 0.28
C PRO A 181 34.05 0.89 -1.25
N SER A 182 34.75 1.92 -1.70
CA SER A 182 34.98 2.24 -3.11
C SER A 182 35.84 1.15 -3.76
N LYS A 183 35.28 0.46 -4.76
CA LYS A 183 36.04 -0.49 -5.58
C LYS A 183 36.67 0.27 -6.75
N GLN A 184 37.89 0.76 -6.58
CA GLN A 184 38.74 1.25 -7.66
C GLN A 184 39.08 0.09 -8.59
N GLY A 185 38.51 0.12 -9.81
CA GLY A 185 38.89 -0.77 -10.90
C GLY A 185 40.21 -0.36 -11.51
N GLY A 186 41.32 -0.82 -10.91
CA GLY A 186 42.65 -0.76 -11.52
C GLY A 186 42.76 -1.78 -12.63
N GLY A 187 42.83 -1.33 -13.88
CA GLY A 187 43.20 -2.15 -15.02
C GLY A 187 44.62 -2.67 -14.87
N LYS A 188 44.78 -4.00 -14.89
CA LYS A 188 46.07 -4.65 -15.18
C LYS A 188 45.85 -5.70 -16.26
N GLY A 189 46.45 -5.43 -17.42
CA GLY A 189 46.43 -6.29 -18.59
C GLY A 189 47.06 -7.64 -18.29
N ARG A 190 46.38 -8.71 -18.72
CA ARG A 190 46.95 -10.04 -18.80
C ARG A 190 47.54 -10.24 -20.19
N LYS A 191 48.87 -10.22 -20.26
CA LYS A 191 49.64 -10.71 -21.41
C LYS A 191 49.33 -12.19 -21.61
N GLY A 192 48.84 -12.54 -22.80
CA GLY A 192 48.69 -13.93 -23.23
C GLY A 192 50.05 -14.56 -23.46
N GLY A 193 50.35 -15.63 -22.72
CA GLY A 193 51.45 -16.54 -23.04
C GLY A 193 51.04 -17.48 -24.16
N LYS A 194 51.75 -17.40 -25.29
CA LYS A 194 51.67 -18.39 -26.38
C LYS A 194 52.52 -19.60 -26.03
N ARG A 195 51.99 -20.75 -26.45
CA ARG A 195 52.55 -22.11 -26.48
C ARG A 195 53.98 -22.18 -27.01
N LYS A 196 54.77 -23.06 -26.41
CA LYS A 196 55.67 -24.02 -27.07
C LYS A 196 55.51 -25.35 -26.36
#